data_AF-A0A969DTM6-F1
#
_entry.id   AF-A0A969DTM6-F1
#
_cell.length_a   1.000
_cell.length_b   1.000
_cell.length_c   1.000
_cell.angle_alpha   90.00
_cell.angle_beta   90.00
_cell.angle_gamma   90.00
#
_symmetry.space_group_name_H-M   'P 1'
#
loop_
_entity.id
_entity.type
_entity.pdbx_description
1 polymer ?
#
loop_
_entity_poly.entity_id
_entity_poly.type
_entity_poly.pdbx_seq_one_letter_code
_entity_poly.pdbx_strand_id
1 'polypeptide(L)'
;MSEYQVYEFQAIDRPLSAEDREYLHSLSSRAQVGATSARYTYSFGDFRHQPEEVLDRCFDMMLYIANFGVRRLVLRLPSPAAASRWVGAEASGTVEGSDSAD
;
A
#
# COMPACT_ATOMS: atom_id res chain seq x y z
N MET A 1 -20.51 13.56 -14.16
CA MET A 1 -19.82 12.36 -13.62
C MET A 1 -19.60 12.63 -12.14
N SER A 2 -20.03 11.75 -11.24
CA SER A 2 -19.77 11.96 -9.80
C SER A 2 -18.29 11.81 -9.52
N GLU A 3 -17.74 12.66 -8.67
CA GLU A 3 -16.35 12.57 -8.24
C GLU A 3 -16.14 11.28 -7.43
N TYR A 4 -15.03 10.58 -7.64
CA TYR A 4 -14.68 9.41 -6.85
C TYR A 4 -13.18 9.29 -6.73
N GLN A 5 -12.72 9.21 -5.48
CA GLN A 5 -11.31 9.19 -5.10
C GLN A 5 -11.06 8.11 -4.06
N VAL A 6 -9.97 7.38 -4.22
CA VAL A 6 -9.52 6.35 -3.27
C VAL A 6 -8.06 6.58 -2.94
N TYR A 7 -7.77 6.63 -1.65
CA TYR A 7 -6.42 6.55 -1.09
C TYR A 7 -6.29 5.21 -0.38
N GLU A 8 -5.35 4.39 -0.83
CA GLU A 8 -5.06 3.10 -0.25
C GLU A 8 -3.61 3.05 0.20
N PHE A 9 -3.40 2.67 1.44
CA PHE A 9 -2.09 2.58 2.06
C PHE A 9 -1.79 1.15 2.45
N GLN A 10 -0.53 0.75 2.31
CA GLN A 10 -0.06 -0.60 2.61
C GLN A 10 1.28 -0.57 3.35
N ALA A 11 1.35 -1.35 4.42
CA ALA A 11 2.58 -1.70 5.13
C ALA A 11 3.00 -3.11 4.71
N ILE A 12 4.30 -3.33 4.53
CA ILE A 12 4.85 -4.58 4.00
C ILE A 12 5.21 -5.52 5.16
N ASP A 13 6.18 -5.13 5.99
CA ASP A 13 6.74 -6.00 7.04
C ASP A 13 6.41 -5.51 8.47
N ARG A 14 5.61 -4.45 8.59
CA ARG A 14 5.26 -3.83 9.87
C ARG A 14 3.75 -3.74 10.05
N PRO A 15 3.12 -4.69 10.78
CA PRO A 15 1.73 -4.55 11.19
C PRO A 15 1.49 -3.26 11.96
N LEU A 16 0.32 -2.67 11.78
CA LEU A 16 -0.10 -1.44 12.44
C LEU A 16 -0.30 -1.70 13.94
N SER A 17 0.28 -0.82 14.77
CA SER A 17 0.03 -0.84 16.21
C SER A 17 -1.41 -0.40 16.53
N ALA A 18 -1.86 -0.64 17.77
CA ALA A 18 -3.16 -0.12 18.22
C ALA A 18 -3.23 1.42 18.09
N GLU A 19 -2.13 2.10 18.44
CA GLU A 19 -2.03 3.56 18.32
C GLU A 19 -2.10 4.03 16.85
N ASP A 20 -1.43 3.33 15.92
CA ASP A 20 -1.51 3.65 14.49
C ASP A 20 -2.96 3.51 14.00
N ARG A 21 -3.66 2.46 14.43
CA ARG A 21 -5.06 2.24 14.03
C ARG A 21 -5.98 3.31 14.58
N GLU A 22 -5.80 3.72 15.84
CA GLU A 22 -6.54 4.84 16.43
C GLU A 22 -6.27 6.15 15.70
N TYR A 23 -5.01 6.44 15.39
CA TYR A 23 -4.63 7.58 14.56
C TYR A 23 -5.34 7.55 13.21
N LEU A 24 -5.33 6.42 12.50
CA LEU A 24 -5.97 6.29 11.18
C LEU A 24 -7.49 6.47 11.24
N HIS A 25 -8.14 6.00 12.30
CA HIS A 25 -9.56 6.23 12.55
C HIS A 25 -9.88 7.69 12.89
N SER A 26 -8.93 8.42 13.50
CA SER A 26 -9.09 9.85 13.77
C SER A 26 -9.12 10.71 12.50
N LEU A 27 -8.44 10.27 11.43
CA LEU A 27 -8.40 10.98 10.14
C LEU A 27 -9.73 10.89 9.38
N SER A 28 -10.44 9.76 9.53
CA SER A 28 -11.77 9.57 8.96
C SER A 28 -12.49 8.41 9.64
N SER A 29 -13.67 8.68 10.18
CA SER A 29 -14.53 7.64 10.75
C SER A 29 -15.01 6.60 9.72
N ARG A 30 -14.92 6.93 8.42
CA ARG A 30 -15.28 6.02 7.31
C ARG A 30 -14.09 5.21 6.79
N ALA A 31 -12.91 5.39 7.38
CA ALA A 31 -11.72 4.66 6.97
C ALA A 31 -11.91 3.15 7.20
N GLN A 32 -11.50 2.34 6.22
CA GLN A 32 -11.38 0.90 6.39
C GLN A 32 -9.93 0.61 6.78
N VAL A 33 -9.69 0.30 8.05
CA VAL A 33 -8.35 0.06 8.60
C VAL A 33 -8.17 -1.42 8.91
N GLY A 34 -7.22 -2.06 8.22
CA GLY A 34 -6.80 -3.44 8.42
C GLY A 34 -5.61 -3.57 9.37
N ALA A 35 -5.00 -4.76 9.41
CA ALA A 35 -3.77 -4.98 10.18
C ALA A 35 -2.52 -4.37 9.52
N THR A 36 -2.52 -4.21 8.20
CA THR A 36 -1.38 -3.69 7.42
C THR A 36 -1.83 -2.68 6.36
N SER A 37 -3.10 -2.25 6.37
CA SER A 37 -3.64 -1.40 5.32
C SER A 37 -4.63 -0.37 5.87
N ALA A 38 -4.81 0.71 5.13
CA ALA A 38 -5.91 1.64 5.33
C ALA A 38 -6.45 2.11 3.98
N ARG A 39 -7.78 2.19 3.85
CA ARG A 39 -8.46 2.72 2.68
C ARG A 39 -9.39 3.87 3.06
N TYR A 40 -9.23 4.99 2.36
CA TYR A 40 -10.09 6.15 2.44
C TYR A 40 -10.77 6.37 1.09
N THR A 41 -12.10 6.45 1.10
CA THR A 41 -12.92 6.63 -0.10
C THR A 41 -13.73 7.91 0.01
N TYR A 42 -13.66 8.75 -1.01
CA TYR A 42 -14.37 10.02 -1.09
C TYR A 42 -15.17 10.09 -2.39
N SER A 43 -16.44 10.52 -2.27
CA SER A 43 -17.33 10.75 -3.43
C SER A 43 -17.54 12.24 -3.73
N PHE A 44 -16.99 13.12 -2.88
CA PHE A 44 -16.99 14.58 -3.02
C PHE A 44 -15.85 15.16 -2.16
N GLY A 45 -15.08 16.10 -2.70
CA GLY A 45 -13.92 16.67 -2.00
C GLY A 45 -12.77 15.67 -1.88
N ASP A 46 -11.78 16.00 -1.05
CA ASP A 46 -10.51 15.28 -1.01
C ASP A 46 -10.14 14.80 0.39
N PHE A 47 -9.11 13.95 0.46
CA PHE A 47 -8.43 13.60 1.69
C PHE A 47 -7.87 14.89 2.33
N ARG A 48 -8.33 15.19 3.55
CA ARG A 48 -8.10 16.48 4.20
C ARG A 48 -6.72 16.60 4.86
N HIS A 49 -5.95 15.52 4.87
CA HIS A 49 -4.64 15.43 5.49
C HIS A 49 -3.58 15.24 4.40
N GLN A 50 -2.31 15.37 4.76
CA GLN A 50 -1.22 15.11 3.81
C GLN A 50 -0.98 13.60 3.71
N PRO A 51 -1.22 12.97 2.54
CA PRO A 51 -1.03 11.53 2.41
C PRO A 51 0.41 11.09 2.69
N GLU A 52 1.39 11.95 2.40
CA GLU A 52 2.81 11.70 2.64
C GLU A 52 3.14 11.56 4.14
N GLU A 53 2.47 12.31 5.02
CA GLU A 53 2.65 12.20 6.48
C GLU A 53 2.08 10.87 7.01
N VAL A 54 0.94 10.44 6.49
CA VAL A 54 0.33 9.15 6.82
C VAL A 54 1.20 8.00 6.34
N LEU A 55 1.76 8.14 5.13
CA LEU A 55 2.71 7.21 4.57
C LEU A 55 3.96 7.10 5.47
N ASP A 56 4.60 8.22 5.80
CA ASP A 56 5.84 8.23 6.58
C ASP A 56 5.66 7.62 7.98
N ARG A 57 4.54 7.95 8.65
CA ARG A 57 4.23 7.42 9.98
C ARG A 57 3.94 5.92 9.94
N CYS A 58 2.99 5.50 9.12
CA CYS A 58 2.34 4.19 9.28
C CYS A 58 2.68 3.18 8.18
N PHE A 59 3.04 3.60 6.97
CA PHE A 59 3.01 2.74 5.78
C PHE A 59 4.31 2.77 4.94
N ASP A 60 4.35 1.91 3.93
CA ASP A 60 5.47 1.82 2.99
C ASP A 60 5.05 2.21 1.57
N MET A 61 3.75 2.10 1.27
CA MET A 61 3.19 2.41 -0.04
C MET A 61 1.85 3.13 0.09
N MET A 62 1.58 4.03 -0.85
CA MET A 62 0.26 4.62 -1.09
C MET A 62 -0.09 4.56 -2.59
N LEU A 63 -1.32 4.13 -2.87
CA LEU A 63 -1.98 4.25 -4.15
C LEU A 63 -3.13 5.24 -4.06
N TYR A 64 -3.10 6.27 -4.88
CA TYR A 64 -4.19 7.22 -5.06
C TYR A 64 -4.77 7.07 -6.47
N ILE A 65 -6.09 6.86 -6.55
CA ILE A 65 -6.82 6.76 -7.81
C ILE A 65 -8.02 7.70 -7.75
N ALA A 66 -8.18 8.52 -8.79
CA ALA A 66 -9.39 9.29 -9.01
C ALA A 66 -9.99 9.01 -10.39
N ASN A 67 -11.32 8.94 -10.45
CA ASN A 67 -12.04 8.63 -11.68
C ASN A 67 -11.94 9.72 -12.76
N PHE A 68 -11.48 10.92 -12.39
CA PHE A 68 -11.16 12.03 -13.30
C PHE A 68 -9.73 11.96 -13.87
N GLY A 69 -9.13 10.77 -13.90
CA GLY A 69 -7.91 10.49 -14.67
C GLY A 69 -6.60 10.59 -13.89
N VAL A 70 -6.66 10.67 -12.55
CA VAL A 70 -5.44 10.72 -11.73
C VAL A 70 -5.12 9.34 -11.16
N ARG A 71 -3.87 8.93 -11.28
CA ARG A 71 -3.29 7.75 -10.62
C ARG A 71 -1.92 8.13 -10.10
N ARG A 72 -1.68 7.93 -8.81
CA ARG A 72 -0.40 8.22 -8.16
C ARG A 72 -0.01 7.04 -7.29
N LEU A 73 1.19 6.54 -7.49
CA LEU A 73 1.81 5.54 -6.62
C LEU A 73 3.00 6.21 -5.93
N VAL A 74 3.05 6.11 -4.60
CA VAL A 74 4.15 6.60 -3.78
C VAL A 74 4.72 5.44 -2.98
N LEU A 75 6.04 5.32 -2.99
CA LEU A 75 6.78 4.28 -2.29
C LEU A 75 7.79 4.94 -1.34
N ARG A 76 7.75 4.54 -0.08
CA ARG A 76 8.76 4.91 0.92
C ARG A 76 9.91 3.92 0.78
N LEU A 77 11.02 4.40 0.21
CA LEU A 77 12.21 3.57 0.07
C LEU A 77 13.04 3.62 1.36
N PRO A 78 13.60 2.48 1.80
CA PRO A 78 14.57 2.50 2.88
C PRO A 78 15.80 3.31 2.46
N SER A 79 16.46 3.95 3.43
CA SER A 79 17.70 4.69 3.18
C SER A 79 18.71 3.84 2.39
N PRO A 80 19.51 4.41 1.47
CA PRO A 80 20.44 3.67 0.62
C PRO A 80 21.34 2.67 1.39
N ALA A 81 21.66 2.96 2.66
CA ALA A 81 22.42 2.05 3.51
C ALA A 81 21.77 0.66 3.68
N ALA A 82 20.44 0.57 3.66
CA ALA A 82 19.67 -0.67 3.80
C ALA A 82 19.44 -1.42 2.46
N ALA A 83 19.64 -0.75 1.32
CA ALA A 83 19.44 -1.36 0.00
C ALA A 83 20.57 -2.33 -0.41
N SER A 84 21.68 -2.35 0.33
CA SER A 84 22.90 -3.12 0.02
C SER A 84 22.78 -4.64 0.20
N ARG A 85 21.62 -5.17 0.60
CA ARG A 85 21.47 -6.58 1.02
C ARG A 85 20.54 -7.41 0.13
N TRP A 86 20.55 -7.15 -1.18
CA TRP A 86 19.99 -8.11 -2.15
C TRP A 86 20.89 -9.36 -2.21
N VAL A 87 20.53 -10.40 -1.46
CA VAL A 87 21.08 -11.75 -1.62
C VAL A 87 20.12 -12.51 -2.52
N GLY A 88 20.45 -12.61 -3.80
CA GLY A 88 19.66 -13.35 -4.77
C GLY A 88 19.62 -14.84 -4.41
N ALA A 89 18.41 -15.39 -4.35
CA ALA A 89 18.20 -16.83 -4.44
C ALA A 89 17.52 -17.09 -5.79
N GLU A 90 18.30 -17.57 -6.77
CA GLU A 90 17.74 -18.11 -8.00
C GLU A 90 17.30 -19.55 -7.73
N ALA A 91 15.99 -19.81 -7.83
CA ALA A 91 15.48 -21.16 -7.88
C ALA A 91 15.51 -21.64 -9.34
N SER A 92 16.49 -22.48 -9.69
CA SER A 92 16.45 -23.27 -10.92
C SER A 92 15.49 -24.43 -10.72
N GLY A 93 14.32 -24.37 -11.34
CA GLY A 93 13.41 -25.51 -11.48
C GLY A 93 13.70 -26.26 -12.77
N THR A 94 14.22 -27.48 -12.68
CA THR A 94 14.24 -28.41 -13.83
C THR A 94 12.82 -28.93 -14.02
N VAL A 95 12.21 -28.63 -15.17
CA VAL A 95 10.97 -29.27 -15.60
C VAL A 95 11.34 -30.66 -16.14
N GLU A 96 11.15 -31.70 -15.34
CA GLU A 96 11.09 -33.06 -15.87
C GLU A 96 9.76 -33.22 -16.62
N GLY A 97 9.84 -33.24 -17.95
CA GLY A 97 8.73 -33.64 -18.80
C GLY A 97 8.52 -35.14 -18.70
N SER A 98 7.40 -35.56 -18.13
CA SER A 98 6.84 -36.89 -18.40
C SER A 98 5.80 -36.74 -19.52
N ASP A 99 6.27 -36.98 -20.73
CA ASP A 99 5.47 -37.37 -21.87
C ASP A 99 4.97 -38.80 -21.62
N SER A 100 3.66 -39.00 -21.53
CA SER A 100 3.05 -40.32 -21.64
C SER A 100 1.61 -40.15 -22.09
N ALA A 101 1.43 -40.33 -23.39
CA ALA A 101 0.15 -40.57 -24.04
C ALA A 101 -0.37 -41.96 -23.65
N ASP A 102 -1.63 -42.01 -23.21
CA ASP A 102 -2.60 -43.05 -23.55
C ASP A 102 -4.02 -42.51 -23.33
#